data_AF-A0A954ZI47-F1
#
_entry.id   AF-A0A954ZI47-F1
#
_cell.length_a   1.000
_cell.length_b   1.000
_cell.length_c   1.000
_cell.angle_alpha   90.00
_cell.angle_beta   90.00
_cell.angle_gamma   90.00
#
_symmetry.space_group_name_H-M   'P 1'
#
loop_
_entity.id
_entity.type
_entity.pdbx_description
1 polymer ?
#
loop_
_entity_poly.entity_id
_entity_poly.type
_entity_poly.pdbx_seq_one_letter_code
_entity_poly.pdbx_strand_id
1 'polypeptide(L)'
;MSPAILQVVTTTETSDQARRLARQLVDARLAACVQIEGPIESIYAWMGKVETSAEYRLLVKTTGRLWPALRDHIQRVHAYDVPEIVATEVDHVSPAYANWLVAVLEESGAGEAGADPAVDFHLILKGHSASAAAEAVALPLFDETLPRLADQPNCHVEPDGSFTWRSTEGRNLLISGQLHDGREALDAIELHGSATEASLRALFERLLSDLPCPALQSLPTGELITWDELWGR
;
A
#
# COMPACT_ATOMS: atom_id res chain seq x y z
N MET A 1 -18.23 14.62 8.68
CA MET A 1 -19.27 13.61 8.43
C MET A 1 -18.58 12.44 7.75
N SER A 2 -18.80 11.20 8.20
CA SER A 2 -18.23 10.03 7.53
C SER A 2 -18.71 9.97 6.07
N PRO A 3 -17.86 9.59 5.11
CA PRO A 3 -18.27 9.54 3.71
C PRO A 3 -19.42 8.54 3.53
N ALA A 4 -20.37 8.87 2.65
CA ALA A 4 -21.44 7.95 2.27
C ALA A 4 -20.83 6.66 1.73
N ILE A 5 -21.33 5.49 2.14
CA ILE A 5 -20.92 4.19 1.61
C ILE A 5 -21.91 3.77 0.54
N LEU A 6 -21.37 3.27 -0.58
CA LEU A 6 -22.17 2.77 -1.70
C LEU A 6 -21.96 1.27 -1.86
N GLN A 7 -23.05 0.57 -2.15
CA GLN A 7 -23.02 -0.73 -2.80
C GLN A 7 -23.34 -0.53 -4.28
N VAL A 8 -22.40 -0.88 -5.16
CA VAL A 8 -22.55 -0.79 -6.61
C VAL A 8 -22.74 -2.17 -7.19
N VAL A 9 -23.70 -2.31 -8.11
CA VAL A 9 -24.02 -3.54 -8.85
C VAL A 9 -23.63 -3.36 -10.31
N THR A 10 -22.97 -4.36 -10.87
CA THR A 10 -22.71 -4.54 -12.32
C THR A 10 -22.73 -6.02 -12.65
N THR A 11 -22.89 -6.37 -13.93
CA THR A 11 -22.81 -7.75 -14.41
C THR A 11 -21.78 -7.90 -15.52
N THR A 12 -21.19 -9.09 -15.67
CA THR A 12 -20.29 -9.45 -16.78
C THR A 12 -20.69 -10.79 -17.38
N GLU A 13 -20.39 -11.02 -18.65
CA GLU A 13 -20.74 -12.26 -19.36
C GLU A 13 -20.09 -13.51 -18.75
N THR A 14 -18.86 -13.40 -18.25
CA THR A 14 -18.07 -14.58 -17.81
C THR A 14 -17.46 -14.40 -16.43
N SER A 15 -17.22 -15.53 -15.73
CA SER A 15 -16.56 -15.52 -14.41
C SER A 15 -15.17 -14.88 -14.46
N ASP A 16 -14.44 -15.08 -15.55
CA ASP A 16 -13.09 -14.53 -15.71
C ASP A 16 -13.10 -13.02 -15.90
N GLN A 17 -14.08 -12.48 -16.64
CA GLN A 17 -14.28 -11.03 -16.72
C GLN A 17 -14.63 -10.46 -15.34
N ALA A 18 -15.55 -11.08 -14.60
CA ALA A 18 -15.90 -10.66 -13.24
C ALA A 18 -14.68 -10.65 -12.31
N ARG A 19 -13.87 -11.71 -12.32
CA ARG A 19 -12.66 -11.83 -11.49
C ARG A 19 -11.62 -10.77 -11.83
N ARG A 20 -11.40 -10.51 -13.11
CA ARG A 20 -10.47 -9.46 -13.57
C ARG A 20 -10.94 -8.08 -13.16
N LEU A 21 -12.21 -7.75 -13.40
CA LEU A 21 -12.78 -6.46 -13.02
C LEU A 21 -12.72 -6.26 -11.50
N ALA A 22 -13.12 -7.27 -10.72
CA ALA A 22 -13.06 -7.22 -9.26
C ALA A 22 -11.64 -6.91 -8.74
N ARG A 23 -10.62 -7.60 -9.28
CA ARG A 23 -9.21 -7.34 -8.93
C ARG A 23 -8.79 -5.93 -9.32
N GLN A 24 -9.07 -5.50 -10.55
CA GLN A 24 -8.74 -4.15 -11.02
C GLN A 24 -9.33 -3.05 -10.13
N LEU A 25 -10.59 -3.21 -9.70
CA LEU A 25 -11.26 -2.23 -8.83
C LEU A 25 -10.63 -2.14 -7.44
N VAL A 26 -10.19 -3.27 -6.88
CA VAL A 26 -9.53 -3.31 -5.56
C VAL A 26 -8.08 -2.82 -5.68
N ASP A 27 -7.32 -3.30 -6.68
CA ASP A 27 -5.93 -2.91 -6.93
C ASP A 27 -5.82 -1.40 -7.21
N ALA A 28 -6.78 -0.82 -7.94
CA ALA A 28 -6.87 0.60 -8.20
C ALA A 28 -7.48 1.41 -7.04
N ARG A 29 -7.84 0.76 -5.93
CA ARG A 29 -8.51 1.36 -4.76
C ARG A 29 -9.74 2.17 -5.12
N LEU A 30 -10.49 1.70 -6.11
CA LEU A 30 -11.82 2.20 -6.45
C LEU A 30 -12.91 1.47 -5.64
N ALA A 31 -12.58 0.30 -5.09
CA ALA A 31 -13.43 -0.50 -4.23
C ALA A 31 -12.62 -1.12 -3.09
N ALA A 32 -13.19 -1.18 -1.89
CA ALA A 32 -12.57 -1.89 -0.76
C ALA A 32 -12.80 -3.40 -0.87
N CYS A 33 -13.97 -3.79 -1.41
CA CYS A 33 -14.37 -5.18 -1.53
C CYS A 33 -15.27 -5.36 -2.75
N VAL A 34 -15.16 -6.52 -3.39
CA VAL A 34 -16.04 -6.95 -4.47
C VAL A 34 -16.44 -8.39 -4.23
N GLN A 35 -17.75 -8.66 -4.18
CA GLN A 35 -18.28 -10.03 -4.19
C GLN A 35 -18.70 -10.39 -5.61
N ILE A 36 -18.49 -11.64 -6.01
CA ILE A 36 -18.90 -12.16 -7.32
C ILE A 36 -19.92 -13.26 -7.08
N GLU A 37 -21.09 -13.12 -7.70
CA GLU A 37 -22.18 -14.10 -7.65
C GLU A 37 -22.49 -14.56 -9.07
N GLY A 38 -22.67 -15.87 -9.25
CA GLY A 38 -23.16 -16.39 -10.51
C GLY A 38 -22.85 -17.85 -10.75
N PRO A 39 -23.32 -18.41 -11.88
CA PRO A 39 -24.08 -17.69 -12.90
C PRO A 39 -25.48 -17.25 -12.42
N ILE A 40 -25.94 -16.09 -12.88
CA ILE A 40 -27.31 -15.58 -12.77
C ILE A 40 -27.93 -15.51 -14.16
N GLU A 41 -29.25 -15.37 -14.24
CA GLU A 41 -29.95 -15.06 -15.49
C GLU A 41 -30.42 -13.61 -15.50
N SER A 42 -30.05 -12.88 -16.55
CA SER A 42 -30.53 -11.53 -16.84
C SER A 42 -31.51 -11.59 -18.00
N ILE A 43 -32.73 -11.08 -17.79
CA ILE A 43 -33.79 -11.04 -18.80
C ILE A 43 -34.09 -9.57 -19.12
N TYR A 44 -33.91 -9.15 -20.37
CA TYR A 44 -34.01 -7.75 -20.78
C TYR A 44 -34.55 -7.59 -22.20
N ALA A 45 -34.93 -6.37 -22.57
CA ALA A 45 -35.41 -6.06 -23.92
C ALA A 45 -34.25 -5.54 -24.80
N TRP A 46 -34.03 -6.17 -25.95
CA TRP A 46 -33.05 -5.76 -26.93
C TRP A 46 -33.61 -5.88 -28.35
N MET A 47 -33.46 -4.83 -29.16
CA MET A 47 -33.96 -4.77 -30.54
C MET A 47 -35.43 -5.26 -30.70
N GLY A 48 -36.29 -4.93 -29.73
CA GLY A 48 -37.71 -5.28 -29.75
C GLY A 48 -38.02 -6.73 -29.36
N LYS A 49 -37.05 -7.49 -28.87
CA LYS A 49 -37.23 -8.86 -28.36
C LYS A 49 -36.81 -8.96 -26.90
N VAL A 50 -37.39 -9.93 -26.19
CA VAL A 50 -36.92 -10.31 -24.85
C VAL A 50 -35.77 -11.28 -25.03
N GLU A 51 -34.62 -10.92 -24.49
CA GLU A 51 -33.40 -11.72 -24.47
C GLU A 51 -33.14 -12.24 -23.05
N THR A 52 -32.47 -13.38 -22.97
CA THR A 52 -31.97 -13.96 -21.71
C THR A 52 -30.47 -14.21 -21.84
N SER A 53 -29.69 -13.80 -20.86
CA SER A 53 -28.23 -14.01 -20.83
C SER A 53 -27.80 -14.57 -19.48
N ALA A 54 -26.87 -15.53 -19.50
CA ALA A 54 -26.19 -15.97 -18.30
C ALA A 54 -25.07 -14.99 -17.97
N GLU A 55 -25.04 -14.47 -16.75
CA GLU A 55 -24.10 -13.45 -16.32
C GLU A 55 -23.52 -13.73 -14.93
N TYR A 56 -22.49 -12.98 -14.57
CA TYR A 56 -21.91 -12.94 -13.24
C TYR A 56 -22.10 -11.54 -12.67
N ARG A 57 -22.77 -11.44 -11.53
CA ARG A 57 -23.02 -10.18 -10.82
C ARG A 57 -21.86 -9.86 -9.90
N LEU A 58 -21.42 -8.61 -9.93
CA LEU A 58 -20.46 -8.06 -8.98
C LEU A 58 -21.19 -7.11 -8.03
N LEU A 59 -20.95 -7.29 -6.72
CA LEU A 59 -21.43 -6.38 -5.66
C LEU A 59 -20.23 -5.67 -5.05
N VAL A 60 -19.98 -4.45 -5.49
CA VAL A 60 -18.82 -3.62 -5.17
C VAL A 60 -19.12 -2.70 -3.98
N LYS A 61 -18.19 -2.57 -3.04
CA LYS A 61 -18.33 -1.69 -1.86
C LYS A 61 -17.30 -0.57 -1.95
N THR A 62 -17.77 0.67 -1.95
CA THR A 62 -16.94 1.86 -2.11
C THR A 62 -17.52 3.04 -1.32
N THR A 63 -16.88 4.21 -1.42
CA THR A 63 -17.41 5.47 -0.89
C THR A 63 -18.04 6.31 -2.00
N GLY A 64 -18.99 7.17 -1.64
CA GLY A 64 -19.64 8.10 -2.57
C GLY A 64 -18.65 9.04 -3.26
N ARG A 65 -17.53 9.36 -2.61
CA ARG A 65 -16.43 10.15 -3.21
C ARG A 65 -15.83 9.47 -4.44
N LEU A 66 -15.71 8.15 -4.43
CA LEU A 66 -15.07 7.36 -5.50
C LEU A 66 -16.04 6.96 -6.63
N TRP A 67 -17.34 7.26 -6.47
CA TRP A 67 -18.36 6.89 -7.44
C TRP A 67 -18.02 7.28 -8.89
N PRO A 68 -17.64 8.54 -9.21
CA PRO A 68 -17.35 8.92 -10.59
C PRO A 68 -16.19 8.09 -11.18
N ALA A 69 -15.09 7.95 -10.42
CA ALA A 69 -13.91 7.22 -10.88
C ALA A 69 -14.18 5.71 -11.04
N LEU A 70 -14.95 5.11 -10.13
CA LEU A 70 -15.36 3.72 -10.23
C LEU A 70 -16.26 3.48 -11.44
N ARG A 71 -17.28 4.30 -11.64
CA ARG A 71 -18.20 4.22 -12.80
C ARG A 71 -17.41 4.32 -14.11
N ASP A 72 -16.54 5.32 -14.22
CA ASP A 72 -15.76 5.56 -15.44
C ASP A 72 -14.76 4.44 -15.71
N HIS A 73 -14.17 3.85 -14.65
CA HIS A 73 -13.32 2.69 -14.79
C HIS A 73 -14.09 1.48 -15.32
N ILE A 74 -15.24 1.13 -14.71
CA ILE A 74 -16.06 0.00 -15.14
C ILE A 74 -16.45 0.20 -16.60
N GLN A 75 -17.01 1.36 -16.95
CA GLN A 75 -17.43 1.69 -18.31
C GLN A 75 -16.31 1.53 -19.35
N ARG A 76 -15.07 1.91 -18.99
CA ARG A 76 -13.91 1.85 -19.90
C ARG A 76 -13.41 0.43 -20.16
N VAL A 77 -13.52 -0.47 -19.18
CA VAL A 77 -12.97 -1.83 -19.28
C VAL A 77 -14.02 -2.90 -19.55
N HIS A 78 -15.31 -2.54 -19.53
CA HIS A 78 -16.40 -3.46 -19.77
C HIS A 78 -16.45 -3.94 -21.22
N ALA A 79 -16.91 -5.18 -21.41
CA ALA A 79 -17.11 -5.74 -22.75
C ALA A 79 -18.42 -5.24 -23.42
N TYR A 80 -19.36 -4.75 -22.61
CA TYR A 80 -20.64 -4.20 -23.09
C TYR A 80 -20.52 -2.71 -23.30
N ASP A 81 -21.19 -2.20 -24.35
CA ASP A 81 -21.25 -0.76 -24.63
C ASP A 81 -21.99 0.01 -23.52
N VAL A 82 -23.03 -0.62 -22.95
CA VAL A 82 -23.86 -0.06 -21.86
C VAL A 82 -23.96 -1.10 -20.74
N PRO A 83 -22.94 -1.22 -19.86
CA PRO A 83 -23.02 -2.10 -18.71
C PRO A 83 -24.06 -1.60 -17.68
N GLU A 84 -24.64 -2.53 -16.93
CA GLU A 84 -25.34 -2.18 -15.69
C GLU A 84 -24.33 -1.59 -14.70
N ILE A 85 -24.52 -0.35 -14.25
CA ILE A 85 -23.74 0.24 -13.15
C ILE A 85 -24.69 1.02 -12.24
N VAL A 86 -25.22 0.35 -11.22
CA VAL A 86 -26.22 0.92 -10.31
C VAL A 86 -25.62 1.07 -8.92
N ALA A 87 -25.70 2.27 -8.33
CA ALA A 87 -25.25 2.53 -6.97
C ALA A 87 -26.43 2.73 -6.02
N THR A 88 -26.37 2.06 -4.87
CA THR A 88 -27.31 2.24 -3.75
C THR A 88 -26.53 2.72 -2.54
N GLU A 89 -27.01 3.79 -1.91
CA GLU A 89 -26.47 4.28 -0.64
C GLU A 89 -26.81 3.31 0.50
N VAL A 90 -25.85 3.08 1.39
CA VAL A 90 -26.00 2.17 2.53
C VAL A 90 -26.34 3.00 3.78
N ASP A 91 -27.60 2.92 4.23
CA ASP A 91 -28.08 3.65 5.42
C ASP A 91 -27.36 3.22 6.71
N HIS A 92 -27.05 1.92 6.84
CA HIS A 92 -26.45 1.35 8.04
C HIS A 92 -25.36 0.35 7.70
N VAL A 93 -24.22 0.52 8.36
CA VAL A 93 -23.02 -0.31 8.24
C VAL A 93 -22.40 -0.46 9.63
N SER A 94 -21.78 -1.60 9.93
CA SER A 94 -21.10 -1.75 11.21
C SER A 94 -19.90 -0.77 11.28
N PRO A 95 -19.67 -0.08 12.41
CA PRO A 95 -18.61 0.93 12.50
C PRO A 95 -17.23 0.39 12.14
N ALA A 96 -16.90 -0.83 12.58
CA ALA A 96 -15.61 -1.46 12.27
C ALA A 96 -15.43 -1.70 10.76
N TYR A 97 -16.47 -2.15 10.07
CA TYR A 97 -16.40 -2.40 8.63
C TYR A 97 -16.34 -1.09 7.83
N ALA A 98 -17.09 -0.07 8.24
CA ALA A 98 -17.03 1.26 7.65
C ALA A 98 -15.63 1.86 7.77
N ASN A 99 -15.02 1.77 8.96
CA ASN A 99 -13.67 2.27 9.21
C ASN A 99 -12.64 1.54 8.36
N TRP A 100 -12.71 0.21 8.28
CA TRP A 100 -11.82 -0.57 7.41
C TRP A 100 -11.99 -0.18 5.93
N LEU A 101 -13.24 -0.09 5.44
CA LEU A 101 -13.54 0.27 4.05
C LEU A 101 -12.97 1.64 3.69
N VAL A 102 -13.15 2.62 4.58
CA VAL A 102 -12.62 3.97 4.37
C VAL A 102 -11.10 3.96 4.42
N ALA A 103 -10.49 3.30 5.42
CA ALA A 103 -9.04 3.23 5.57
C ALA A 103 -8.37 2.67 4.31
N VAL A 104 -8.79 1.50 3.80
CA VAL A 104 -8.15 0.89 2.61
C VAL A 104 -8.35 1.71 1.33
N LEU A 105 -9.35 2.59 1.29
CA LEU A 105 -9.64 3.50 0.17
C LEU A 105 -8.97 4.89 0.34
N GLU A 106 -8.53 5.22 1.54
CA GLU A 106 -7.86 6.46 1.92
C GLU A 106 -6.36 6.29 2.18
N GLU A 107 -5.86 5.06 2.27
CA GLU A 107 -4.43 4.74 2.31
C GLU A 107 -3.68 5.20 1.05
N SER A 108 -4.37 5.79 0.04
CA SER A 108 -3.76 6.51 -1.10
C SER A 108 -4.12 8.01 -1.15
N GLY A 109 -4.74 8.53 -0.09
CA GLY A 109 -5.15 9.93 0.07
C GLY A 109 -4.09 10.85 0.69
N ALA A 110 -2.89 10.36 1.01
CA ALA A 110 -1.71 11.19 1.30
C ALA A 110 -1.04 11.74 0.01
N GLY A 111 -1.85 12.08 -0.99
CA GLY A 111 -1.33 12.45 -2.30
C GLY A 111 -2.35 13.12 -3.21
N GLU A 112 -3.05 14.16 -2.73
CA GLU A 112 -3.45 15.30 -3.60
C GLU A 112 -3.87 16.59 -2.86
N ALA A 113 -3.63 16.70 -1.55
CA ALA A 113 -3.49 17.99 -0.86
C ALA A 113 -2.32 17.89 0.12
N GLY A 114 -1.11 18.22 -0.36
CA GLY A 114 0.14 18.04 0.37
C GLY A 114 0.79 16.69 0.05
N ALA A 115 1.27 16.50 -1.18
CA ALA A 115 2.11 15.35 -1.49
C ALA A 115 3.38 15.43 -0.64
N ASP A 116 3.65 14.40 0.14
CA ASP A 116 4.98 14.14 0.69
C ASP A 116 5.94 14.02 -0.51
N PRO A 117 6.79 15.03 -0.75
CA PRO A 117 7.67 15.01 -1.90
C PRO A 117 8.70 13.90 -1.68
N ALA A 118 8.99 13.15 -2.74
CA ALA A 118 10.17 12.30 -2.69
C ALA A 118 11.40 13.21 -2.52
N VAL A 119 12.20 12.89 -1.53
CA VAL A 119 13.35 13.68 -1.11
C VAL A 119 14.58 12.82 -1.27
N ASP A 120 15.62 13.41 -1.84
CA ASP A 120 16.91 12.75 -1.90
C ASP A 120 17.49 12.73 -0.49
N PHE A 121 17.93 11.54 -0.06
CA PHE A 121 18.46 11.34 1.26
C PHE A 121 19.74 10.49 1.21
N HIS A 122 20.58 10.73 2.20
CA HIS A 122 21.73 9.90 2.53
C HIS A 122 21.78 9.78 4.06
N LEU A 123 21.57 8.56 4.56
CA LEU A 123 21.45 8.27 5.99
C LEU A 123 22.49 7.23 6.36
N ILE A 124 23.16 7.42 7.50
CA ILE A 124 24.07 6.42 8.07
C ILE A 124 23.63 6.16 9.51
N LEU A 125 22.95 5.04 9.72
CA LEU A 125 22.56 4.57 11.04
C LEU A 125 23.72 3.80 11.67
N LYS A 126 24.43 4.37 12.65
CA LYS A 126 25.52 3.66 13.33
C LYS A 126 25.00 2.91 14.56
N GLY A 127 25.43 1.66 14.72
CA GLY A 127 25.25 0.91 15.95
C GLY A 127 26.26 1.37 17.01
N HIS A 128 25.83 1.48 18.27
CA HIS A 128 26.78 1.68 19.37
C HIS A 128 27.29 0.32 19.83
N SER A 129 28.61 0.17 19.91
CA SER A 129 29.23 -0.92 20.69
C SER A 129 28.78 -0.78 22.14
N ALA A 130 28.40 -1.91 22.77
CA ALA A 130 27.73 -2.01 24.07
C ALA A 130 28.54 -1.50 25.29
N SER A 131 29.55 -0.65 25.10
CA SER A 131 30.51 -0.23 26.12
C SER A 131 30.23 1.15 26.74
N ALA A 132 29.23 1.93 26.31
CA ALA A 132 28.95 3.22 26.93
C ALA A 132 27.44 3.54 26.97
N ALA A 133 26.94 3.76 28.19
CA ALA A 133 25.58 4.12 28.58
C ALA A 133 24.56 2.96 28.66
N ALA A 134 23.92 2.87 29.84
CA ALA A 134 22.95 1.85 30.24
C ALA A 134 21.57 1.93 29.52
N GLU A 135 21.49 2.67 28.41
CA GLU A 135 20.28 2.86 27.59
C GLU A 135 20.59 2.74 26.08
N ALA A 136 21.71 2.12 25.71
CA ALA A 136 22.07 1.92 24.30
C ALA A 136 21.22 0.80 23.69
N VAL A 137 20.48 1.16 22.64
CA VAL A 137 19.75 0.22 21.80
C VAL A 137 20.75 -0.42 20.82
N ALA A 138 21.01 -1.72 20.97
CA ALA A 138 21.89 -2.46 20.08
C ALA A 138 21.19 -2.72 18.73
N LEU A 139 21.88 -2.47 17.61
CA LEU A 139 21.40 -2.91 16.30
C LEU A 139 21.38 -4.46 16.25
N PRO A 140 20.48 -5.06 15.43
CA PRO A 140 20.48 -6.51 15.24
C PRO A 140 21.82 -6.99 14.65
N LEU A 141 22.09 -8.30 14.81
CA LEU A 141 23.27 -8.93 14.21
C LEU A 141 23.17 -8.90 12.68
N PHE A 142 24.32 -8.80 12.00
CA PHE A 142 24.39 -8.86 10.53
C PHE A 142 23.72 -10.15 10.00
N ASP A 143 24.05 -11.29 10.61
CA ASP A 143 23.53 -12.62 10.25
C ASP A 143 22.03 -12.80 10.47
N GLU A 144 21.40 -11.94 11.31
CA GLU A 144 19.95 -11.93 11.51
C GLU A 144 19.24 -10.95 10.57
N THR A 145 19.92 -9.87 10.19
CA THR A 145 19.37 -8.78 9.38
C THR A 145 19.37 -9.13 7.89
N LEU A 146 20.46 -9.72 7.40
CA LEU A 146 20.63 -10.05 5.98
C LEU A 146 19.53 -10.98 5.46
N PRO A 147 19.16 -12.10 6.14
CA PRO A 147 18.09 -12.99 5.67
C PRO A 147 16.72 -12.31 5.70
N ARG A 148 16.45 -11.45 6.69
CA ARG A 148 15.18 -10.71 6.82
C ARG A 148 15.00 -9.72 5.68
N LEU A 149 16.08 -9.06 5.27
CA LEU A 149 16.10 -8.19 4.09
C LEU A 149 15.88 -8.96 2.80
N ALA A 150 16.53 -10.12 2.65
CA ALA A 150 16.41 -10.95 1.46
C ALA A 150 14.99 -11.52 1.27
N ASP A 151 14.23 -11.71 2.35
CA ASP A 151 12.85 -12.19 2.31
C ASP A 151 11.83 -11.08 1.98
N GLN A 152 12.26 -9.80 1.93
CA GLN A 152 11.35 -8.70 1.63
C GLN A 152 10.99 -8.63 0.13
N PRO A 153 9.73 -8.35 -0.22
CA PRO A 153 9.34 -8.12 -1.61
C PRO A 153 10.10 -6.92 -2.19
N ASN A 154 10.57 -7.06 -3.42
CA ASN A 154 11.35 -6.06 -4.16
C ASN A 154 12.67 -5.63 -3.50
N CYS A 155 13.23 -6.50 -2.65
CA CYS A 155 14.56 -6.34 -2.11
C CYS A 155 15.55 -7.25 -2.87
N HIS A 156 16.71 -6.74 -3.22
CA HIS A 156 17.83 -7.50 -3.74
C HIS A 156 19.02 -7.28 -2.82
N VAL A 157 19.59 -8.35 -2.28
CA VAL A 157 20.64 -8.31 -1.27
C VAL A 157 21.81 -9.16 -1.76
N GLU A 158 23.02 -8.63 -1.63
CA GLU A 158 24.26 -9.35 -1.93
C GLU A 158 24.91 -9.89 -0.63
N PRO A 159 25.74 -10.94 -0.72
CA PRO A 159 26.41 -11.53 0.43
C PRO A 159 27.35 -10.57 1.18
N ASP A 160 27.78 -9.47 0.55
CA ASP A 160 28.63 -8.45 1.14
C ASP A 160 27.85 -7.40 1.97
N GLY A 161 26.54 -7.57 2.11
CA GLY A 161 25.68 -6.67 2.87
C GLY A 161 25.15 -5.49 2.06
N SER A 162 25.51 -5.37 0.78
CA SER A 162 24.88 -4.39 -0.10
C SER A 162 23.46 -4.81 -0.47
N PHE A 163 22.53 -3.86 -0.54
CA PHE A 163 21.17 -4.15 -0.93
C PHE A 163 20.51 -3.00 -1.69
N THR A 164 19.45 -3.35 -2.42
CA THR A 164 18.53 -2.40 -3.03
C THR A 164 17.11 -2.80 -2.72
N TRP A 165 16.26 -1.80 -2.45
CA TRP A 165 14.86 -2.00 -2.16
C TRP A 165 14.00 -1.03 -2.98
N ARG A 166 12.93 -1.54 -3.58
CA ARG A 166 11.98 -0.72 -4.34
C ARG A 166 10.64 -0.63 -3.64
N SER A 167 10.14 0.60 -3.51
CA SER A 167 8.83 0.87 -2.93
C SER A 167 7.71 0.23 -3.75
N THR A 168 6.70 -0.30 -3.07
CA THR A 168 5.48 -0.86 -3.67
C THR A 168 4.41 0.21 -3.94
N GLU A 169 4.60 1.45 -3.47
CA GLU A 169 3.56 2.51 -3.44
C GLU A 169 3.53 3.40 -4.69
N GLY A 170 3.58 2.81 -5.88
CA GLY A 170 3.25 3.51 -7.14
C GLY A 170 4.22 4.61 -7.61
N ARG A 171 5.30 4.89 -6.87
CA ARG A 171 6.47 5.65 -7.34
C ARG A 171 7.66 4.68 -7.40
N ASN A 172 8.36 4.61 -8.53
CA ASN A 172 9.54 3.74 -8.74
C ASN A 172 10.75 4.26 -7.94
N LEU A 173 10.61 4.28 -6.61
CA LEU A 173 11.59 4.79 -5.66
C LEU A 173 12.55 3.65 -5.31
N LEU A 174 13.84 3.94 -5.42
CA LEU A 174 14.93 3.00 -5.18
C LEU A 174 15.73 3.48 -3.97
N ILE A 175 15.84 2.62 -2.97
CA ILE A 175 16.72 2.80 -1.83
C ILE A 175 17.84 1.79 -1.96
N SER A 176 19.08 2.26 -1.97
CA SER A 176 20.26 1.43 -1.92
C SER A 176 20.86 1.54 -0.54
N GLY A 177 21.43 0.46 -0.02
CA GLY A 177 22.08 0.49 1.28
C GLY A 177 23.19 -0.51 1.45
N GLN A 178 23.96 -0.31 2.51
CA GLN A 178 25.09 -1.15 2.90
C GLN A 178 24.98 -1.48 4.38
N LEU A 179 25.01 -2.77 4.70
CA LEU A 179 25.21 -3.27 6.05
C LEU A 179 26.71 -3.37 6.33
N HIS A 180 27.17 -2.80 7.44
CA HIS A 180 28.54 -2.92 7.92
C HIS A 180 28.58 -3.86 9.12
N ASP A 181 29.34 -4.95 9.00
CA ASP A 181 29.49 -5.95 10.06
C ASP A 181 30.51 -5.49 11.11
N GLY A 182 30.04 -5.29 12.35
CA GLY A 182 30.85 -5.16 13.54
C GLY A 182 30.84 -6.49 14.28
N ARG A 183 31.99 -6.92 14.83
CA ARG A 183 32.23 -8.27 15.39
C ARG A 183 31.15 -8.84 16.35
N GLU A 184 30.26 -8.00 16.89
CA GLU A 184 29.18 -8.38 17.82
C GLU A 184 27.80 -7.74 17.49
N ALA A 185 27.69 -6.86 16.49
CA ALA A 185 26.47 -6.17 16.04
C ALA A 185 26.73 -5.43 14.70
N LEU A 186 25.68 -5.02 13.97
CA LEU A 186 25.86 -4.10 12.84
C LEU A 186 26.55 -2.81 13.31
N ASP A 187 27.69 -2.47 12.69
CA ASP A 187 28.42 -1.22 12.95
C ASP A 187 27.68 -0.02 12.34
N ALA A 188 27.10 -0.20 11.14
CA ALA A 188 26.27 0.79 10.51
C ALA A 188 25.34 0.22 9.43
N ILE A 189 24.26 0.95 9.14
CA ILE A 189 23.42 0.81 7.95
C ILE A 189 23.49 2.14 7.19
N GLU A 190 24.10 2.13 6.01
CA GLU A 190 24.07 3.25 5.09
C GLU A 190 22.88 3.09 4.15
N LEU A 191 22.12 4.17 3.91
CA LEU A 191 20.98 4.21 3.00
C LEU A 191 21.10 5.45 2.11
N HIS A 192 20.90 5.31 0.81
CA HIS A 192 20.87 6.41 -0.13
C HIS A 192 19.80 6.20 -1.20
N GLY A 193 19.14 7.27 -1.61
CA GLY A 193 18.11 7.21 -2.64
C GLY A 193 17.16 8.39 -2.61
N SER A 194 16.06 8.23 -3.33
CA SER A 194 14.96 9.17 -3.33
C SER A 194 13.73 8.44 -2.80
N ALA A 195 13.14 8.93 -1.71
CA ALA A 195 11.96 8.30 -1.10
C ALA A 195 11.05 9.33 -0.44
N THR A 196 9.79 8.94 -0.21
CA THR A 196 8.86 9.68 0.66
C THR A 196 9.13 9.31 2.13
N GLU A 197 8.72 10.15 3.08
CA GLU A 197 8.75 9.84 4.52
C GLU A 197 8.02 8.51 4.80
N ALA A 198 6.88 8.28 4.14
CA ALA A 198 6.12 7.03 4.25
C ALA A 198 6.94 5.80 3.78
N SER A 199 7.64 5.91 2.64
CA SER A 199 8.48 4.81 2.12
C SER A 199 9.70 4.56 3.02
N LEU A 200 10.30 5.61 3.60
CA LEU A 200 11.39 5.49 4.57
C LEU A 200 10.91 4.80 5.86
N ARG A 201 9.77 5.21 6.40
CA ARG A 201 9.15 4.59 7.59
C ARG A 201 8.88 3.11 7.37
N ALA A 202 8.27 2.74 6.23
CA ALA A 202 7.98 1.36 5.89
C ALA A 202 9.26 0.50 5.79
N LEU A 203 10.35 1.06 5.28
CA LEU A 203 11.66 0.40 5.26
C LEU A 203 12.21 0.23 6.69
N PHE A 204 12.15 1.26 7.53
CA PHE A 204 12.66 1.19 8.90
C PHE A 204 11.90 0.21 9.79
N GLU A 205 10.57 0.17 9.72
CA GLU A 205 9.76 -0.82 10.45
C GLU A 205 10.17 -2.26 10.11
N ARG A 206 10.56 -2.50 8.85
CA ARG A 206 11.03 -3.82 8.39
C ARG A 206 12.46 -4.12 8.81
N LEU A 207 13.34 -3.13 8.72
CA LEU A 207 14.75 -3.27 9.09
C LEU A 207 14.94 -3.47 10.60
N LEU A 208 14.16 -2.77 11.43
CA LEU A 208 14.44 -2.63 12.85
C LEU A 208 13.47 -3.36 13.77
N SER A 209 12.47 -4.07 13.21
CA SER A 209 11.32 -4.85 13.75
C SER A 209 10.84 -4.68 15.21
N ASP A 210 11.72 -4.45 16.18
CA ASP A 210 11.45 -4.43 17.62
C ASP A 210 12.05 -3.19 18.34
N LEU A 211 12.71 -2.28 17.63
CA LEU A 211 13.15 -1.02 18.21
C LEU A 211 11.97 -0.03 18.27
N PRO A 212 11.55 0.44 19.47
CA PRO A 212 10.52 1.47 19.54
C PRO A 212 11.04 2.66 18.75
N CYS A 213 10.26 3.17 17.80
CA CYS A 213 10.63 4.27 16.92
C CYS A 213 9.76 5.49 17.24
N PRO A 214 10.10 6.30 18.26
CA PRO A 214 9.21 7.36 18.75
C PRO A 214 9.38 8.69 18.00
N ALA A 215 10.37 8.81 17.11
CA ALA A 215 10.83 10.11 16.62
C ALA A 215 10.95 10.23 15.08
N LEU A 216 10.38 9.31 14.31
CA LEU A 216 10.17 9.49 12.87
C LEU A 216 9.20 10.65 12.53
N GLN A 217 8.83 11.53 13.45
CA GLN A 217 8.09 12.75 13.12
C GLN A 217 9.11 13.84 12.79
N SER A 218 9.12 14.25 11.51
CA SER A 218 10.02 15.25 10.89
C SER A 218 11.47 14.79 10.65
N LEU A 219 11.68 14.03 9.58
CA LEU A 219 13.01 13.81 9.01
C LEU A 219 13.46 15.10 8.29
N PRO A 220 14.52 15.79 8.74
CA PRO A 220 15.13 16.84 7.93
C PRO A 220 15.73 16.23 6.68
N THR A 221 15.43 16.84 5.55
CA THR A 221 15.91 16.40 4.24
C THR A 221 17.25 17.03 3.94
N GLY A 222 18.26 16.22 3.64
CA GLY A 222 19.52 16.66 3.06
C GLY A 222 20.76 16.74 3.96
N GLU A 223 20.72 16.28 5.22
CA GLU A 223 21.94 16.17 6.05
C GLU A 223 22.06 14.82 6.77
N LEU A 224 23.30 14.46 7.07
CA LEU A 224 23.71 13.23 7.75
C LEU A 224 23.07 13.14 9.13
N ILE A 225 21.99 12.37 9.28
CA ILE A 225 21.31 12.19 10.57
C ILE A 225 22.05 11.14 11.42
N THR A 226 22.54 11.55 12.58
CA THR A 226 23.16 10.68 13.58
C THR A 226 22.12 10.09 14.54
N TRP A 227 22.47 9.00 15.21
CA TRP A 227 21.55 8.29 16.12
C TRP A 227 21.04 9.18 17.28
N ASP A 228 21.85 10.11 17.77
CA ASP A 228 21.47 11.04 18.84
C ASP A 228 20.38 12.03 18.37
N GLU A 229 20.46 12.49 17.11
CA GLU A 229 19.47 13.38 16.48
C GLU A 229 18.12 12.69 16.24
N LEU A 230 18.15 11.39 15.95
CA LEU A 230 16.94 10.56 15.80
C LEU A 230 16.20 10.32 17.13
N TRP A 231 16.86 10.49 18.29
CA TRP A 231 16.25 10.24 19.60
C TRP A 231 15.98 11.51 20.43
N GLY A 232 16.22 12.69 19.85
CA GLY A 232 15.94 13.98 20.49
C GLY A 232 16.73 14.23 21.76
N ARG A 233 18.01 13.81 21.80
CA ARG A 233 18.94 14.16 22.89
C ARG A 233 20.10 15.01 22.37
#